data_AF-F4ZYT7-F1
#
_entry.id   AF-F4ZYT7-F1
#
_cell.length_a   1.000
_cell.length_b   1.000
_cell.length_c   1.000
_cell.angle_alpha   90.00
_cell.angle_beta   90.00
_cell.angle_gamma   90.00
#
_symmetry.space_group_name_H-M   'P 1'
#
loop_
_entity.id
_entity.type
_entity.pdbx_description
1 polymer ?
#
loop_
_entity_poly.entity_id
_entity_poly.type
_entity_poly.pdbx_seq_one_letter_code
_entity_poly.pdbx_strand_id
1 'polypeptide(L)'
;MEDSFRSKVQSVGNIFFEKVNSTYSSARQSFSDATRGIKITYNIQELQKEKDMLEKRIGRRLTILRKQNPSLTQKILDDSVMKKYFYRLDILSDNIETFINERKSRLQADAQ
;
A
#
# COMPACT_ATOMS: atom_id res chain seq x y z
N MET A 1 -11.78 -59.25 10.30
CA MET A 1 -11.17 -58.72 9.05
C MET A 1 -11.82 -57.42 8.59
N GLU A 2 -13.12 -57.17 8.85
CA GLU A 2 -13.82 -55.93 8.48
C GLU A 2 -13.28 -54.65 9.15
N ASP A 3 -12.84 -54.72 10.41
CA ASP A 3 -12.33 -53.54 11.13
C ASP A 3 -11.07 -52.93 10.49
N SER A 4 -10.22 -53.76 9.87
CA SER A 4 -9.02 -53.28 9.18
C SER A 4 -9.32 -52.54 7.87
N PHE A 5 -10.40 -52.92 7.19
CA PHE A 5 -10.78 -52.33 5.90
C PHE A 5 -11.47 -50.98 6.12
N ARG A 6 -12.39 -50.91 7.10
CA ARG A 6 -13.04 -49.67 7.51
C ARG A 6 -12.03 -48.64 8.04
N SER A 7 -11.06 -49.08 8.84
CA SER A 7 -9.97 -48.24 9.34
C SER A 7 -9.08 -47.69 8.22
N LYS A 8 -8.74 -48.51 7.21
CA LYS A 8 -7.98 -48.05 6.02
C LYS A 8 -8.75 -47.06 5.16
N VAL A 9 -10.05 -47.29 4.93
CA VAL A 9 -10.90 -46.35 4.18
C VAL A 9 -10.99 -45.00 4.90
N GLN A 10 -11.10 -45.03 6.23
CA GLN A 10 -11.17 -43.83 7.05
C GLN A 10 -9.82 -43.07 7.09
N SER A 11 -8.68 -43.78 7.14
CA SER A 11 -7.36 -43.15 7.08
C SER A 11 -7.10 -42.51 5.72
N VAL A 12 -7.49 -43.18 4.62
CA VAL A 12 -7.38 -42.63 3.27
C VAL A 12 -8.26 -41.39 3.15
N GLY A 13 -9.52 -41.45 3.61
CA GLY A 13 -10.41 -40.29 3.64
C GLY A 13 -9.84 -39.08 4.40
N ASN A 14 -9.25 -39.31 5.57
CA ASN A 14 -8.61 -38.24 6.35
C ASN A 14 -7.41 -37.62 5.63
N ILE A 15 -6.54 -38.44 5.01
CA ILE A 15 -5.39 -37.93 4.24
C ILE A 15 -5.86 -37.08 3.04
N PHE A 16 -6.90 -37.53 2.33
CA PHE A 16 -7.48 -36.76 1.23
C PHE A 16 -8.11 -35.45 1.72
N PHE A 17 -8.85 -35.49 2.82
CA PHE A 17 -9.48 -34.29 3.40
C PHE A 17 -8.45 -33.29 3.89
N GLU A 18 -7.41 -33.73 4.62
CA GLU A 18 -6.30 -32.86 5.06
C GLU A 18 -5.61 -32.20 3.88
N LYS A 19 -5.35 -32.97 2.81
CA LYS A 19 -4.67 -32.45 1.61
C LYS A 19 -5.53 -31.46 0.82
N VAL A 20 -6.84 -31.68 0.75
CA VAL A 20 -7.77 -30.73 0.12
C VAL A 20 -7.88 -29.46 0.97
N ASN A 21 -8.01 -29.61 2.29
CA ASN A 21 -8.14 -28.50 3.21
C ASN A 21 -6.86 -27.64 3.24
N SER A 22 -5.68 -28.28 3.26
CA SER A 22 -4.39 -27.59 3.19
C SER A 22 -4.19 -26.88 1.86
N THR A 23 -4.63 -27.47 0.75
CA THR A 23 -4.55 -26.82 -0.58
C THR A 23 -5.50 -25.62 -0.65
N TYR A 24 -6.71 -25.75 -0.11
CA TYR A 24 -7.68 -24.66 -0.07
C TYR A 24 -7.24 -23.51 0.84
N SER A 25 -6.70 -23.81 2.02
CA SER A 25 -6.17 -22.78 2.92
C SER A 25 -4.99 -22.04 2.29
N SER A 26 -4.06 -22.77 1.66
CA SER A 26 -2.91 -22.16 0.97
C SER A 26 -3.35 -21.29 -0.21
N ALA A 27 -4.28 -21.75 -1.04
CA ALA A 27 -4.82 -20.97 -2.15
C ALA A 27 -5.52 -19.68 -1.69
N ARG A 28 -6.31 -19.76 -0.61
CA ARG A 28 -6.98 -18.60 -0.01
C ARG A 28 -5.96 -17.60 0.54
N GLN A 29 -4.89 -18.09 1.17
CA GLN A 29 -3.82 -17.25 1.69
C GLN A 29 -3.05 -16.56 0.56
N SER A 30 -2.65 -17.30 -0.48
CA SER A 30 -2.01 -16.74 -1.68
C SER A 30 -2.87 -15.68 -2.37
N PHE A 31 -4.19 -15.88 -2.45
CA PHE A 31 -5.10 -14.90 -3.04
C PHE A 31 -5.22 -13.64 -2.18
N SER A 32 -5.30 -13.80 -0.85
CA SER A 32 -5.29 -12.69 0.10
C SER A 32 -4.00 -11.86 0.02
N ASP A 33 -2.85 -12.52 -0.11
CA ASP A 33 -1.56 -11.84 -0.21
C ASP A 33 -1.37 -11.13 -1.55
N ALA A 34 -1.79 -11.76 -2.65
CA ALA A 34 -1.79 -11.15 -3.97
C ALA A 34 -2.69 -9.90 -4.04
N THR A 35 -3.93 -10.01 -3.55
CA THR A 35 -4.87 -8.87 -3.51
C THR A 35 -4.35 -7.72 -2.64
N ARG A 36 -3.66 -8.04 -1.53
CA ARG A 36 -3.03 -7.03 -0.68
C ARG A 36 -1.85 -6.34 -1.37
N GLY A 37 -1.00 -7.07 -2.08
CA GLY A 37 0.09 -6.48 -2.89
C GLY A 37 -0.42 -5.56 -4.00
N ILE A 38 -1.49 -5.96 -4.68
CA ILE A 38 -2.19 -5.14 -5.67
C ILE A 38 -2.71 -3.85 -5.04
N LYS A 39 -3.41 -3.95 -3.90
CA LYS A 39 -3.95 -2.79 -3.19
C LYS A 39 -2.87 -1.79 -2.78
N ILE A 40 -1.74 -2.25 -2.24
CA ILE A 40 -0.61 -1.39 -1.88
C ILE A 40 -0.07 -0.66 -3.10
N THR A 41 0.05 -1.35 -4.23
CA THR A 41 0.53 -0.74 -5.49
C THR A 41 -0.39 0.38 -5.97
N TYR A 42 -1.71 0.14 -5.95
CA TYR A 42 -2.69 1.17 -6.30
C TYR A 42 -2.66 2.36 -5.34
N ASN A 43 -2.57 2.11 -4.03
CA ASN A 43 -2.48 3.18 -3.03
C ASN A 43 -1.24 4.07 -3.26
N ILE A 44 -0.08 3.48 -3.56
CA ILE A 44 1.14 4.26 -3.87
C ILE A 44 0.92 5.14 -5.09
N GLN A 45 0.34 4.60 -6.17
CA GLN A 45 0.10 5.36 -7.40
C GLN A 45 -0.89 6.51 -7.17
N GLU A 46 -1.93 6.30 -6.38
CA GLU A 46 -2.91 7.33 -6.05
C GLU A 46 -2.28 8.46 -5.22
N LEU A 47 -1.52 8.11 -4.18
CA LEU A 47 -0.81 9.09 -3.35
C LEU A 47 0.24 9.87 -4.14
N GLN A 48 0.96 9.23 -5.07
CA GLN A 48 1.89 9.91 -5.98
C GLN A 48 1.17 10.91 -6.88
N LYS A 49 0.02 10.55 -7.44
CA LYS A 49 -0.80 11.48 -8.23
C LYS A 49 -1.28 12.66 -7.39
N GLU A 50 -1.70 12.42 -6.14
CA GLU A 50 -2.09 13.50 -5.24
C GLU A 50 -0.92 14.44 -4.93
N LYS A 51 0.26 13.88 -4.67
CA LYS A 51 1.51 14.63 -4.47
C LYS A 51 1.84 15.52 -5.67
N ASP A 52 1.83 14.97 -6.88
CA ASP A 52 2.10 15.73 -8.11
C ASP A 52 1.11 16.88 -8.31
N MET A 53 -0.17 16.65 -8.02
CA MET A 53 -1.20 17.70 -8.09
C MET A 53 -0.95 18.80 -7.06
N LEU A 54 -0.52 18.43 -5.85
CA LEU A 54 -0.22 19.37 -4.78
C LEU A 54 1.00 20.23 -5.09
N GLU A 55 2.08 19.64 -5.62
CA GLU A 55 3.27 20.36 -6.06
C GLU A 55 2.93 21.39 -7.17
N LYS A 56 2.06 21.02 -8.12
CA LYS A 56 1.55 21.96 -9.13
C LYS A 56 0.76 23.10 -8.51
N ARG A 57 -0.04 22.85 -7.46
CA ARG A 57 -0.80 23.90 -6.74
C ARG A 57 0.14 24.84 -5.98
N ILE A 58 1.17 24.30 -5.33
CA ILE A 58 2.24 25.07 -4.67
C ILE A 58 2.93 25.99 -5.68
N GLY A 59 3.39 25.45 -6.82
CA GLY A 59 4.07 26.24 -7.86
C GLY A 59 3.19 27.36 -8.45
N ARG A 60 1.90 27.08 -8.68
CA ARG A 60 0.93 28.11 -9.11
C ARG A 60 0.75 29.20 -8.07
N ARG A 61 0.57 28.84 -6.79
CA ARG A 61 0.42 29.81 -5.70
C ARG A 61 1.66 30.67 -5.53
N LEU A 62 2.85 30.06 -5.60
CA LEU A 62 4.12 30.75 -5.54
C LEU A 62 4.27 31.78 -6.67
N THR A 63 3.86 31.41 -7.89
CA THR A 63 3.88 32.32 -9.05
C THR A 63 2.96 33.53 -8.84
N ILE A 64 1.75 33.30 -8.31
CA ILE A 64 0.80 34.38 -8.00
C ILE A 64 1.40 35.32 -6.95
N LEU A 65 1.97 34.78 -5.87
CA LEU A 65 2.58 35.57 -4.80
C LEU A 65 3.77 36.40 -5.31
N ARG A 66 4.65 35.81 -6.14
CA ARG A 66 5.77 36.53 -6.77
C ARG A 66 5.30 37.64 -7.71
N LYS A 67 4.24 37.43 -8.48
CA LYS A 67 3.67 38.47 -9.35
C LYS A 67 3.11 39.65 -8.55
N GLN A 68 2.51 39.37 -7.40
CA GLN A 68 1.93 40.40 -6.54
C GLN A 68 2.99 41.18 -5.76
N ASN A 69 4.06 40.52 -5.30
CA ASN A 69 5.15 41.16 -4.57
C ASN A 69 6.49 40.46 -4.86
N PRO A 70 7.28 40.94 -5.84
CA PRO A 70 8.52 40.28 -6.28
C PRO A 70 9.62 40.19 -5.19
N SER A 71 9.60 41.10 -4.22
CA SER A 71 10.65 41.27 -3.21
C SER A 71 10.36 40.60 -1.85
N LEU A 72 9.18 39.97 -1.67
CA LEU A 72 8.75 39.47 -0.36
C LEU A 72 8.73 37.94 -0.28
N THR A 73 9.92 37.35 -0.13
CA THR A 73 10.08 35.93 0.24
C THR A 73 9.40 35.61 1.57
N GLN A 74 9.39 36.56 2.52
CA GLN A 74 8.72 36.43 3.82
C GLN A 74 7.20 36.15 3.69
N LYS A 75 6.52 36.84 2.77
CA LYS A 75 5.07 36.66 2.55
C LYS A 75 4.70 35.27 2.04
N ILE A 76 5.63 34.57 1.38
CA ILE A 76 5.41 33.20 0.91
C ILE A 76 5.40 32.22 2.10
N LEU A 77 6.31 32.43 3.06
CA LEU A 77 6.40 31.60 4.26
C LEU A 77 5.24 31.86 5.22
N ASP A 78 4.71 33.09 5.25
CA ASP A 78 3.57 33.46 6.09
C ASP A 78 2.19 33.16 5.46
N ASP A 79 2.15 32.80 4.17
CA ASP A 79 0.92 32.46 3.46
C ASP A 79 0.31 31.17 4.06
N SER A 80 -0.87 31.31 4.65
CA SER A 80 -1.57 30.21 5.34
C SER A 80 -1.97 29.08 4.40
N VAL A 81 -2.15 29.35 3.11
CA VAL A 81 -2.47 28.34 2.10
C VAL A 81 -1.21 27.54 1.75
N MET A 82 -0.07 28.20 1.59
CA MET A 82 1.23 27.54 1.39
C MET A 82 1.58 26.65 2.59
N LYS A 83 1.40 27.12 3.83
CA LYS A 83 1.60 26.29 5.03
C LYS A 83 0.75 25.02 5.00
N LYS A 84 -0.53 25.13 4.63
CA LYS A 84 -1.42 23.96 4.47
C LYS A 84 -0.95 23.01 3.38
N TYR A 85 -0.45 23.53 2.26
CA TYR A 85 0.07 22.70 1.18
C TYR A 85 1.34 21.96 1.59
N PHE A 86 2.28 22.62 2.26
CA PHE A 86 3.49 21.94 2.76
C PHE A 86 3.15 20.88 3.80
N TYR A 87 2.28 21.20 4.77
CA TYR A 87 1.84 20.20 5.74
C TYR A 87 1.19 18.97 5.10
N ARG A 88 0.35 19.18 4.07
CA ARG A 88 -0.24 18.06 3.32
C ARG A 88 0.80 17.28 2.52
N LEU A 89 1.82 17.96 1.99
CA LEU A 89 2.91 17.34 1.24
C LEU A 89 3.75 16.41 2.13
N ASP A 90 4.00 16.83 3.37
CA ASP A 90 4.71 16.03 4.37
C ASP A 90 3.91 14.75 4.67
N ILE A 91 2.62 14.88 4.99
CA ILE A 91 1.72 13.73 5.22
C ILE A 91 1.70 12.78 4.02
N LEU A 92 1.62 13.30 2.80
CA LEU A 92 1.61 12.47 1.60
C LEU A 92 2.93 11.73 1.43
N SER A 93 4.05 12.39 1.72
CA SER A 93 5.38 11.79 1.62
C SER A 93 5.55 10.65 2.63
N ASP A 94 5.15 10.87 3.88
CA ASP A 94 5.20 9.86 4.95
C ASP A 94 4.33 8.62 4.61
N ASN A 95 3.12 8.86 4.07
CA ASN A 95 2.22 7.78 3.65
C ASN A 95 2.81 6.98 2.47
N ILE A 96 3.38 7.66 1.46
CA ILE A 96 4.04 6.99 0.33
C ILE A 96 5.20 6.13 0.84
N GLU A 97 6.04 6.68 1.71
CA GLU A 97 7.17 5.95 2.28
C GLU A 97 6.72 4.72 3.07
N THR A 98 5.67 4.87 3.89
CA THR A 98 5.07 3.76 4.65
C THR A 98 4.63 2.62 3.72
N PHE A 99 3.90 2.93 2.64
CA PHE A 99 3.46 1.90 1.69
C PHE A 99 4.61 1.30 0.87
N ILE A 100 5.64 2.09 0.53
CA ILE A 100 6.85 1.58 -0.13
C ILE A 100 7.58 0.59 0.79
N ASN A 101 7.70 0.92 2.09
CA ASN A 101 8.34 0.06 3.06
C ASN A 101 7.52 -1.22 3.30
N GLU A 102 6.19 -1.14 3.38
CA GLU A 102 5.32 -2.33 3.42
C GLU A 102 5.54 -3.20 2.17
N ARG A 103 5.57 -2.62 0.98
CA ARG A 103 5.84 -3.35 -0.27
C ARG A 103 7.21 -4.02 -0.28
N LYS A 104 8.26 -3.32 0.15
CA LYS A 104 9.63 -3.87 0.23
C LYS A 104 9.72 -5.04 1.20
N SER A 105 9.11 -4.89 2.39
CA SER A 105 9.11 -5.96 3.41
C SER A 105 8.46 -7.25 2.89
N ARG A 106 7.39 -7.14 2.10
CA ARG A 106 6.72 -8.28 1.45
C ARG A 106 7.61 -8.94 0.40
N LEU A 107 8.21 -8.15 -0.50
CA LEU A 107 9.08 -8.68 -1.53
C LEU A 107 10.33 -9.38 -0.96
N GLN A 108 10.82 -8.94 0.20
CA GLN A 108 11.92 -9.59 0.91
C GLN A 108 11.47 -10.84 1.66
N ALA A 109 10.25 -10.86 2.22
CA ALA A 109 9.66 -12.03 2.86
C ALA A 109 9.36 -13.16 1.84
N ASP A 110 9.00 -12.81 0.60
CA ASP A 110 8.77 -13.78 -0.48
C ASP A 110 10.08 -14.34 -1.10
N ALA A 111 11.25 -13.78 -0.73
CA ALA A 111 12.56 -14.17 -1.25
C ALA A 111 13.32 -15.17 -0.34
N GLN A 112 12.74 -15.55 0.81
CA GLN A 112 13.24 -16.56 1.75
C GLN A 112 12.40 -17.84 1.66
#